data_AF-A0A4S2FCQ7-F1
#
_entry.id   AF-A0A4S2FCQ7-F1
#
_cell.length_a   1.000
_cell.length_b   1.000
_cell.length_c   1.000
_cell.angle_alpha   90.00
_cell.angle_beta   90.00
_cell.angle_gamma   90.00
#
_symmetry.space_group_name_H-M   'P 1'
#
loop_
_entity.id
_entity.type
_entity.pdbx_description
1 polymer ?
#
loop_
_entity_poly.entity_id
_entity_poly.type
_entity_poly.pdbx_seq_one_letter_code
_entity_poly.pdbx_strand_id
1 'polypeptide(L)'
;SVAALDEAYGNAIEVLENENMTQDQVDKALNALNAAIKGLTLKPEQPVVVDKAALNKAIEAAGKLNEADYTPESWKAFAAALNKANEVAKDDKASQDAVDEATKALNDAQKALKKPEQPVVDADALKKACEEAKNIDREAYTAESVAALDEAYGNAIEVLENENMTQEQVDKALNALNAAIKGLTLKPEQPVVVDKTTLNEAIEEASKVDPAPYTQESWDVFAAALKTAQTVAANEQADQKTVDKALADLETAKAGLKEIETPVVVDKTDLNAAIEAAGKLNEADYTPESWKVFAAALNKANEVAKDDKASQDAVDEATKALNDAQKALKKAEQPVVVDKTKLEEAIQKAEGLKEKDYTAKSWEAFVKALNDAKAIQSKQDASQQDVDEACKALENAIKQLVKPATGGSTGTSGSNSSGTTSTRRPSASTAAATGMTQMFATAGASLLGILAILKKKYRK
;
A
#
# COMPACT_ATOMS: atom_id res chain seq x y z
N SER A 1 2.67 144.43 -25.51
CA SER A 1 1.63 143.61 -24.85
C SER A 1 0.26 144.05 -25.33
N VAL A 2 -0.80 143.25 -25.11
CA VAL A 2 -2.16 143.62 -25.55
C VAL A 2 -2.62 144.94 -24.91
N ALA A 3 -2.47 145.10 -23.59
CA ALA A 3 -2.81 146.37 -22.92
C ALA A 3 -2.08 147.61 -23.48
N ALA A 4 -0.81 147.48 -23.86
CA ALA A 4 -0.06 148.59 -24.48
C ALA A 4 -0.48 148.87 -25.93
N LEU A 5 -1.07 147.89 -26.63
CA LEU A 5 -1.72 148.10 -27.92
C LEU A 5 -3.05 148.83 -27.74
N ASP A 6 -3.88 148.40 -26.79
CA ASP A 6 -5.18 149.01 -26.50
C ASP A 6 -5.01 150.48 -26.08
N GLU A 7 -4.02 150.77 -25.23
CA GLU A 7 -3.65 152.14 -24.82
C GLU A 7 -3.14 152.98 -26.00
N ALA A 8 -2.24 152.45 -26.83
CA ALA A 8 -1.74 153.17 -28.01
C ALA A 8 -2.82 153.40 -29.08
N TYR A 9 -3.80 152.48 -29.19
CA TYR A 9 -4.94 152.58 -30.08
C TYR A 9 -5.95 153.62 -29.60
N GLY A 10 -6.28 153.63 -28.31
CA GLY A 10 -7.12 154.68 -27.70
C GLY A 10 -6.51 156.08 -27.88
N ASN A 11 -5.22 156.24 -27.57
CA ASN A 11 -4.50 157.50 -27.79
C ASN A 11 -4.48 157.93 -29.27
N ALA A 12 -4.43 156.99 -30.22
CA ALA A 12 -4.50 157.30 -31.65
C ALA A 12 -5.91 157.74 -32.11
N ILE A 13 -6.98 157.25 -31.46
CA ILE A 13 -8.35 157.70 -31.70
C ILE A 13 -8.55 159.12 -31.16
N GLU A 14 -8.18 159.40 -29.91
CA GLU A 14 -8.29 160.77 -29.33
C GLU A 14 -7.56 161.83 -30.16
N VAL A 15 -6.42 161.44 -30.74
CA VAL A 15 -5.63 162.23 -31.68
C VAL A 15 -6.43 162.51 -32.96
N LEU A 16 -7.02 161.48 -33.60
CA LEU A 16 -7.84 161.65 -34.82
C LEU A 16 -9.14 162.44 -34.61
N GLU A 17 -9.71 162.45 -33.40
CA GLU A 17 -10.97 163.15 -33.09
C GLU A 17 -10.78 164.64 -32.74
N ASN A 18 -9.54 165.14 -32.68
CA ASN A 18 -9.22 166.53 -32.31
C ASN A 18 -9.02 167.44 -33.54
N GLU A 19 -10.00 168.32 -33.81
CA GLU A 19 -10.01 169.26 -34.95
C GLU A 19 -8.83 170.27 -35.00
N ASN A 20 -8.08 170.45 -33.90
CA ASN A 20 -6.98 171.43 -33.78
C ASN A 20 -5.59 170.77 -33.62
N MET A 21 -5.46 169.50 -33.98
CA MET A 21 -4.24 168.70 -33.88
C MET A 21 -3.10 169.15 -34.82
N THR A 22 -1.84 168.97 -34.40
CA THR A 22 -0.64 169.14 -35.24
C THR A 22 -0.12 167.82 -35.82
N GLN A 23 0.61 167.89 -36.95
CA GLN A 23 1.21 166.71 -37.59
C GLN A 23 2.15 165.93 -36.65
N ASP A 24 2.94 166.62 -35.82
CA ASP A 24 3.81 166.00 -34.81
C ASP A 24 3.02 165.10 -33.83
N GLN A 25 1.76 165.44 -33.52
CA GLN A 25 0.91 164.62 -32.64
C GLN A 25 0.41 163.37 -33.37
N VAL A 26 0.02 163.48 -34.65
CA VAL A 26 -0.31 162.34 -35.52
C VAL A 26 0.87 161.37 -35.61
N ASP A 27 2.05 161.89 -35.95
CA ASP A 27 3.24 161.08 -36.17
C ASP A 27 3.69 160.40 -34.87
N LYS A 28 3.55 161.07 -33.72
CA LYS A 28 3.85 160.48 -32.41
C LYS A 28 2.87 159.36 -32.03
N ALA A 29 1.58 159.54 -32.30
CA ALA A 29 0.57 158.50 -32.04
C ALA A 29 0.75 157.30 -32.99
N LEU A 30 1.00 157.55 -34.27
CA LEU A 30 1.26 156.51 -35.26
C LEU A 30 2.53 155.70 -34.91
N ASN A 31 3.59 156.37 -34.46
CA ASN A 31 4.81 155.69 -34.00
C ASN A 31 4.57 154.89 -32.71
N ALA A 32 3.78 155.41 -31.76
CA ALA A 32 3.40 154.68 -30.55
C ALA A 32 2.58 153.42 -30.88
N LEU A 33 1.59 153.53 -31.78
CA LEU A 33 0.77 152.41 -32.25
C LEU A 33 1.62 151.37 -32.99
N ASN A 34 2.48 151.77 -33.92
CA ASN A 34 3.40 150.87 -34.63
C ASN A 34 4.40 150.18 -33.67
N ALA A 35 4.89 150.88 -32.65
CA ALA A 35 5.74 150.29 -31.61
C ALA A 35 4.97 149.27 -30.76
N ALA A 36 3.71 149.56 -30.41
CA ALA A 36 2.86 148.65 -29.66
C ALA A 36 2.48 147.39 -30.45
N ILE A 37 2.16 147.53 -31.76
CA ILE A 37 1.94 146.41 -32.69
C ILE A 37 3.21 145.55 -32.79
N LYS A 38 4.38 146.16 -32.98
CA LYS A 38 5.67 145.46 -33.03
C LYS A 38 6.07 144.82 -31.69
N GLY A 39 5.52 145.34 -30.59
CA GLY A 39 5.64 144.81 -29.22
C GLY A 39 4.55 143.78 -28.84
N LEU A 40 3.79 143.26 -29.81
CA LEU A 40 2.98 142.06 -29.63
C LEU A 40 3.84 140.81 -29.71
N THR A 41 3.85 140.04 -28.63
CA THR A 41 4.42 138.69 -28.59
C THR A 41 3.31 137.68 -28.41
N LEU A 42 3.37 136.55 -29.14
CA LEU A 42 2.48 135.42 -28.89
C LEU A 42 2.72 134.92 -27.46
N LYS A 43 1.64 134.68 -26.72
CA LYS A 43 1.71 134.06 -25.39
C LYS A 43 2.33 132.67 -25.55
N PRO A 44 3.46 132.34 -24.90
CA PRO A 44 3.99 130.99 -24.96
C PRO A 44 2.99 130.03 -24.34
N GLU A 45 2.68 128.93 -25.04
CA GLU A 45 1.87 127.85 -24.49
C GLU A 45 2.59 127.26 -23.28
N GLN A 46 1.87 127.11 -22.17
CA GLN A 46 2.41 126.39 -21.02
C GLN A 46 2.44 124.91 -21.35
N PRO A 47 3.56 124.19 -21.11
CA PRO A 47 3.60 122.76 -21.32
C PRO A 47 2.62 122.07 -20.37
N VAL A 48 1.64 121.37 -20.94
CA VAL A 48 0.74 120.51 -20.16
C VAL A 48 1.56 119.31 -19.70
N VAL A 49 1.68 119.11 -18.39
CA VAL A 49 2.37 117.94 -17.83
C VAL A 49 1.45 116.74 -17.96
N VAL A 50 1.83 115.78 -18.81
CA VAL A 50 1.07 114.56 -19.12
C VAL A 50 1.44 113.45 -18.13
N ASP A 51 0.45 112.80 -17.53
CA ASP A 51 0.67 111.73 -16.54
C ASP A 51 0.84 110.38 -17.23
N LYS A 52 2.03 109.79 -17.08
CA LYS A 52 2.42 108.48 -17.63
C LYS A 52 2.47 107.35 -16.59
N ALA A 53 2.06 107.60 -15.34
CA ALA A 53 2.18 106.61 -14.25
C ALA A 53 1.44 105.30 -14.55
N ALA A 54 0.23 105.38 -15.14
CA ALA A 54 -0.56 104.21 -15.51
C ALA A 54 0.10 103.40 -16.65
N LEU A 55 0.65 104.08 -17.66
CA LEU A 55 1.35 103.47 -18.79
C LEU A 55 2.61 102.74 -18.35
N ASN A 56 3.46 103.40 -17.55
CA ASN A 56 4.69 102.81 -17.02
C ASN A 56 4.39 101.57 -16.15
N LYS A 57 3.36 101.63 -15.29
CA LYS A 57 2.92 100.47 -14.50
C LYS A 57 2.44 99.31 -15.37
N ALA A 58 1.75 99.58 -16.48
CA ALA A 58 1.33 98.55 -17.43
C ALA A 58 2.52 97.91 -18.15
N ILE A 59 3.55 98.70 -18.51
CA ILE A 59 4.82 98.23 -19.09
C ILE A 59 5.61 97.38 -18.09
N GLU A 60 5.70 97.78 -16.82
CA GLU A 60 6.33 96.99 -15.75
C GLU A 60 5.61 95.66 -15.49
N ALA A 61 4.28 95.63 -15.58
CA ALA A 61 3.50 94.40 -15.50
C ALA A 61 3.73 93.50 -16.73
N ALA A 62 3.81 94.11 -17.93
CA ALA A 62 4.09 93.41 -19.18
C ALA A 62 5.47 92.73 -19.18
N GLY A 63 6.49 93.40 -18.64
CA GLY A 63 7.86 92.86 -18.55
C GLY A 63 8.04 91.68 -17.57
N LYS A 64 6.98 91.24 -16.87
CA LYS A 64 6.98 90.06 -15.99
C LYS A 64 6.44 88.79 -16.67
N LEU A 65 5.92 88.91 -17.89
CA LEU A 65 5.35 87.80 -18.64
C LEU A 65 6.45 87.12 -19.48
N ASN A 66 6.30 85.80 -19.70
CA ASN A 66 7.25 85.00 -20.47
C ASN A 66 6.62 84.53 -21.78
N GLU A 67 7.36 84.66 -22.89
CA GLU A 67 6.88 84.32 -24.25
C GLU A 67 6.47 82.85 -24.38
N ALA A 68 7.20 81.95 -23.71
CA ALA A 68 6.96 80.50 -23.79
C ALA A 68 5.63 80.05 -23.14
N ASP A 69 5.00 80.89 -22.33
CA ASP A 69 3.76 80.55 -21.62
C ASP A 69 2.49 80.76 -22.48
N TYR A 70 2.64 81.33 -23.69
CA TYR A 70 1.54 81.81 -24.54
C TYR A 70 1.67 81.35 -26.00
N THR A 71 0.57 81.41 -26.76
CA THR A 71 0.61 81.09 -28.19
C THR A 71 1.38 82.15 -28.98
N PRO A 72 2.14 81.78 -30.02
CA PRO A 72 2.87 82.73 -30.85
C PRO A 72 2.00 83.86 -31.43
N GLU A 73 0.75 83.59 -31.81
CA GLU A 73 -0.16 84.61 -32.35
C GLU A 73 -0.59 85.63 -31.29
N SER A 74 -0.93 85.16 -30.09
CA SER A 74 -1.39 86.05 -29.01
C SER A 74 -0.24 86.84 -28.40
N TRP A 75 0.92 86.20 -28.23
CA TRP A 75 2.14 86.88 -27.81
C TRP A 75 2.59 87.94 -28.80
N LYS A 76 2.57 87.66 -30.11
CA LYS A 76 2.90 88.63 -31.16
C LYS A 76 2.03 89.89 -31.10
N ALA A 77 0.73 89.74 -30.82
CA ALA A 77 -0.18 90.87 -30.66
C ALA A 77 0.14 91.69 -29.39
N PHE A 78 0.44 91.02 -28.28
CA PHE A 78 0.86 91.64 -27.02
C PHE A 78 2.22 92.37 -27.14
N ALA A 79 3.23 91.74 -27.74
CA ALA A 79 4.54 92.35 -27.98
C ALA A 79 4.44 93.62 -28.85
N ALA A 80 3.56 93.63 -29.86
CA ALA A 80 3.30 94.82 -30.66
C ALA A 80 2.67 95.97 -29.85
N ALA A 81 1.74 95.66 -28.93
CA ALA A 81 1.16 96.66 -28.02
C ALA A 81 2.19 97.18 -27.00
N LEU A 82 3.04 96.30 -26.46
CA LEU A 82 4.12 96.65 -25.54
C LEU A 82 5.17 97.56 -26.19
N ASN A 83 5.52 97.32 -27.45
CA ASN A 83 6.44 98.19 -28.19
C ASN A 83 5.85 99.60 -28.37
N LYS A 84 4.58 99.72 -28.79
CA LYS A 84 3.89 101.02 -28.89
C LYS A 84 3.80 101.74 -27.54
N ALA A 85 3.49 101.01 -26.47
CA ALA A 85 3.47 101.56 -25.11
C ALA A 85 4.84 102.13 -24.70
N ASN A 86 5.93 101.40 -25.02
CA ASN A 86 7.30 101.86 -24.78
C ASN A 86 7.70 103.08 -25.63
N GLU A 87 7.16 103.23 -26.84
CA GLU A 87 7.37 104.41 -27.68
C GLU A 87 6.67 105.64 -27.09
N VAL A 88 5.38 105.54 -26.75
CA VAL A 88 4.60 106.63 -26.14
C VAL A 88 5.14 107.00 -24.75
N ALA A 89 5.65 106.04 -23.98
CA ALA A 89 6.31 106.31 -22.70
C ALA A 89 7.53 107.23 -22.86
N LYS A 90 8.31 107.06 -23.96
CA LYS A 90 9.54 107.82 -24.23
C LYS A 90 9.34 109.16 -24.96
N ASP A 91 8.16 109.42 -25.54
CA ASP A 91 7.91 110.67 -26.25
C ASP A 91 7.49 111.80 -25.30
N ASP A 92 8.38 112.77 -25.06
CA ASP A 92 8.12 113.96 -24.24
C ASP A 92 7.02 114.89 -24.79
N LYS A 93 6.52 114.65 -26.02
CA LYS A 93 5.41 115.41 -26.64
C LYS A 93 4.11 114.62 -26.76
N ALA A 94 4.05 113.38 -26.24
CA ALA A 94 2.82 112.58 -26.28
C ALA A 94 1.66 113.30 -25.55
N SER A 95 0.47 113.29 -26.15
CA SER A 95 -0.75 113.79 -25.50
C SER A 95 -1.27 112.80 -24.44
N GLN A 96 -2.12 113.27 -23.53
CA GLN A 96 -2.78 112.38 -22.56
C GLN A 96 -3.62 111.31 -23.27
N ASP A 97 -4.35 111.68 -24.34
CA ASP A 97 -5.12 110.73 -25.14
C ASP A 97 -4.25 109.59 -25.72
N ALA A 98 -3.03 109.91 -26.18
CA ALA A 98 -2.10 108.90 -26.70
C ALA A 98 -1.55 107.99 -25.58
N VAL A 99 -1.32 108.54 -24.39
CA VAL A 99 -0.91 107.76 -23.20
C VAL A 99 -2.03 106.84 -22.72
N ASP A 100 -3.27 107.33 -22.70
CA ASP A 100 -4.45 106.57 -22.29
C ASP A 100 -4.79 105.48 -23.32
N GLU A 101 -4.71 105.78 -24.63
CA GLU A 101 -4.88 104.80 -25.70
C GLU A 101 -3.80 103.71 -25.65
N ALA A 102 -2.52 104.08 -25.49
CA ALA A 102 -1.43 103.12 -25.35
C ALA A 102 -1.58 102.24 -24.09
N THR A 103 -2.00 102.84 -22.97
CA THR A 103 -2.28 102.12 -21.72
C THR A 103 -3.42 101.12 -21.91
N LYS A 104 -4.51 101.54 -22.56
CA LYS A 104 -5.66 100.68 -22.86
C LYS A 104 -5.26 99.55 -23.80
N ALA A 105 -4.55 99.85 -24.88
CA ALA A 105 -4.11 98.88 -25.88
C ALA A 105 -3.19 97.80 -25.28
N LEU A 106 -2.26 98.17 -24.40
CA LEU A 106 -1.40 97.21 -23.70
C LEU A 106 -2.21 96.33 -22.74
N ASN A 107 -3.08 96.92 -21.92
CA ASN A 107 -3.93 96.16 -20.99
C ASN A 107 -4.91 95.21 -21.70
N ASP A 108 -5.48 95.61 -22.84
CA ASP A 108 -6.37 94.76 -23.61
C ASP A 108 -5.61 93.64 -24.34
N ALA A 109 -4.39 93.91 -24.83
CA ALA A 109 -3.54 92.87 -25.40
C ALA A 109 -3.03 91.87 -24.33
N GLN A 110 -2.75 92.32 -23.10
CA GLN A 110 -2.46 91.43 -21.97
C GLN A 110 -3.63 90.49 -21.66
N LYS A 111 -4.88 90.99 -21.66
CA LYS A 111 -6.08 90.16 -21.47
C LYS A 111 -6.33 89.18 -22.64
N ALA A 112 -5.85 89.52 -23.84
CA ALA A 112 -5.99 88.71 -25.05
C ALA A 112 -4.92 87.62 -25.21
N LEU A 113 -3.93 87.57 -24.31
CA LEU A 113 -2.94 86.49 -24.27
C LEU A 113 -3.62 85.13 -24.04
N LYS A 114 -3.29 84.15 -24.88
CA LYS A 114 -3.80 82.79 -24.80
C LYS A 114 -2.66 81.84 -24.47
N LYS A 115 -2.86 80.93 -23.53
CA LYS A 115 -1.94 79.80 -23.34
C LYS A 115 -2.05 78.84 -24.52
N PRO A 116 -1.00 78.05 -24.84
CA PRO A 116 -1.13 76.93 -25.78
C PRO A 116 -2.26 75.99 -25.36
N GLU A 117 -3.11 75.61 -26.31
CA GLU A 117 -4.07 74.52 -26.10
C GLU A 117 -3.27 73.21 -26.01
N GLN A 118 -3.51 72.42 -24.97
CA GLN A 118 -2.84 71.12 -24.83
C GLN A 118 -3.41 70.12 -25.86
N PRO A 119 -2.57 69.21 -26.38
CA PRO A 119 -3.05 68.17 -27.28
C PRO A 119 -4.09 67.29 -26.56
N VAL A 120 -5.19 66.99 -27.24
CA VAL A 120 -6.20 66.05 -26.71
C VAL A 120 -5.58 64.66 -26.65
N VAL A 121 -5.45 64.13 -25.45
CA VAL A 121 -4.95 62.78 -25.14
C VAL A 121 -6.10 61.78 -25.05
N ASP A 122 -6.00 60.65 -25.75
CA ASP A 122 -6.93 59.53 -25.63
C ASP A 122 -6.46 58.58 -24.53
N ALA A 123 -7.17 58.60 -23.41
CA ALA A 123 -6.93 57.75 -22.24
C ALA A 123 -8.05 56.73 -21.99
N ASP A 124 -9.01 56.57 -22.90
CA ASP A 124 -10.19 55.72 -22.63
C ASP A 124 -9.84 54.23 -22.61
N ALA A 125 -8.85 53.81 -23.40
CA ALA A 125 -8.27 52.47 -23.32
C ALA A 125 -7.59 52.20 -21.96
N LEU A 126 -6.87 53.19 -21.42
CA LEU A 126 -6.19 53.09 -20.12
C LEU A 126 -7.19 53.01 -18.96
N LYS A 127 -8.22 53.87 -18.96
CA LYS A 127 -9.32 53.81 -17.98
C LYS A 127 -10.02 52.44 -18.00
N LYS A 128 -10.27 51.88 -19.19
CA LYS A 128 -10.88 50.55 -19.33
C LYS A 128 -9.99 49.44 -18.76
N ALA A 129 -8.69 49.46 -19.05
CA ALA A 129 -7.74 48.49 -18.49
C ALA A 129 -7.63 48.61 -16.96
N CYS A 130 -7.77 49.81 -16.40
CA CYS A 130 -7.83 50.02 -14.95
C CYS A 130 -9.09 49.38 -14.33
N GLU A 131 -10.27 49.54 -14.94
CA GLU A 131 -11.48 48.86 -14.46
C GLU A 131 -11.38 47.33 -14.63
N GLU A 132 -10.72 46.82 -15.68
CA GLU A 132 -10.44 45.38 -15.80
C GLU A 132 -9.56 44.88 -14.64
N ALA A 133 -8.38 45.49 -14.42
CA ALA A 133 -7.45 45.14 -13.34
C ALA A 133 -8.04 45.23 -11.92
N LYS A 134 -8.98 46.16 -11.71
CA LYS A 134 -9.70 46.34 -10.44
C LYS A 134 -10.69 45.21 -10.15
N ASN A 135 -11.26 44.58 -11.18
CA ASN A 135 -12.20 43.47 -11.05
C ASN A 135 -11.53 42.09 -11.00
N ILE A 136 -10.20 42.01 -11.07
CA ILE A 136 -9.44 40.76 -10.94
C ILE A 136 -9.44 40.31 -9.48
N ASP A 137 -9.93 39.09 -9.23
CA ASP A 137 -9.81 38.40 -7.95
C ASP A 137 -8.34 38.05 -7.67
N ARG A 138 -7.70 38.87 -6.82
CA ARG A 138 -6.29 38.74 -6.45
C ARG A 138 -6.01 37.48 -5.62
N GLU A 139 -7.00 36.89 -4.95
CA GLU A 139 -6.78 35.72 -4.09
C GLU A 139 -6.49 34.44 -4.89
N ALA A 140 -6.93 34.40 -6.16
CA ALA A 140 -6.72 33.31 -7.10
C ALA A 140 -5.29 33.22 -7.67
N TYR A 141 -4.44 34.25 -7.50
CA TYR A 141 -3.13 34.36 -8.15
C TYR A 141 -1.95 34.32 -7.17
N THR A 142 -0.73 34.16 -7.68
CA THR A 142 0.50 34.19 -6.86
C THR A 142 0.80 35.60 -6.39
N ALA A 143 1.32 35.74 -5.15
CA ALA A 143 1.65 37.04 -4.57
C ALA A 143 2.64 37.86 -5.43
N GLU A 144 3.58 37.20 -6.13
CA GLU A 144 4.52 37.85 -7.05
C GLU A 144 3.82 38.46 -8.27
N SER A 145 2.90 37.72 -8.90
CA SER A 145 2.19 38.23 -10.08
C SER A 145 1.11 39.26 -9.74
N VAL A 146 0.50 39.17 -8.55
CA VAL A 146 -0.39 40.21 -8.00
C VAL A 146 0.39 41.49 -7.69
N ALA A 147 1.58 41.40 -7.11
CA ALA A 147 2.41 42.58 -6.84
C ALA A 147 2.76 43.34 -8.13
N ALA A 148 3.09 42.62 -9.21
CA ALA A 148 3.33 43.22 -10.53
C ALA A 148 2.08 43.88 -11.13
N LEU A 149 0.88 43.31 -10.91
CA LEU A 149 -0.40 43.93 -11.29
C LEU A 149 -0.64 45.23 -10.51
N ASP A 150 -0.48 45.19 -9.19
CA ASP A 150 -0.75 46.35 -8.32
C ASP A 150 0.23 47.50 -8.57
N GLU A 151 1.52 47.20 -8.85
CA GLU A 151 2.50 48.21 -9.28
C GLU A 151 2.10 48.83 -10.63
N ALA A 152 1.76 48.03 -11.64
CA ALA A 152 1.37 48.53 -12.95
C ALA A 152 0.04 49.32 -12.91
N TYR A 153 -0.89 48.93 -12.02
CA TYR A 153 -2.13 49.64 -11.77
C TYR A 153 -1.89 50.99 -11.10
N GLY A 154 -1.04 51.07 -10.07
CA GLY A 154 -0.67 52.33 -9.42
C GLY A 154 -0.07 53.33 -10.41
N ASN A 155 0.91 52.90 -11.22
CA ASN A 155 1.50 53.72 -12.28
C ASN A 155 0.48 54.20 -13.32
N ALA A 156 -0.55 53.40 -13.63
CA ALA A 156 -1.63 53.79 -14.54
C ALA A 156 -2.54 54.87 -13.95
N ILE A 157 -2.84 54.81 -12.65
CA ILE A 157 -3.60 55.85 -11.94
C ILE A 157 -2.80 57.16 -11.88
N GLU A 158 -1.51 57.13 -11.55
CA GLU A 158 -0.66 58.33 -11.53
C GLU A 158 -0.62 59.07 -12.88
N VAL A 159 -0.62 58.33 -14.00
CA VAL A 159 -0.71 58.92 -15.34
C VAL A 159 -2.09 59.56 -15.58
N LEU A 160 -3.17 58.92 -15.14
CA LEU A 160 -4.53 59.45 -15.29
C LEU A 160 -4.84 60.66 -14.39
N GLU A 161 -4.10 60.83 -13.28
CA GLU A 161 -4.21 61.99 -12.38
C GLU A 161 -3.35 63.19 -12.81
N ASN A 162 -2.42 63.02 -13.76
CA ASN A 162 -1.57 64.09 -14.26
C ASN A 162 -2.30 64.99 -15.29
N GLU A 163 -2.63 66.22 -14.88
CA GLU A 163 -3.26 67.25 -15.74
C GLU A 163 -2.49 67.55 -17.04
N ASN A 164 -1.19 67.23 -17.10
CA ASN A 164 -0.31 67.46 -18.26
C ASN A 164 0.19 66.13 -18.87
N MET A 165 -0.59 65.05 -18.78
CA MET A 165 -0.18 63.75 -19.33
C MET A 165 -0.01 63.78 -20.86
N THR A 166 0.97 63.03 -21.37
CA THR A 166 1.20 62.86 -22.82
C THR A 166 0.67 61.52 -23.32
N GLN A 167 0.36 61.41 -24.62
CA GLN A 167 -0.09 60.14 -25.20
C GLN A 167 0.94 59.03 -25.02
N GLU A 168 2.23 59.34 -25.09
CA GLU A 168 3.31 58.37 -24.83
C GLU A 168 3.27 57.83 -23.39
N GLN A 169 2.95 58.67 -22.39
CA GLN A 169 2.76 58.22 -21.01
C GLN A 169 1.55 57.30 -20.87
N VAL A 170 0.42 57.66 -21.51
CA VAL A 170 -0.81 56.86 -21.53
C VAL A 170 -0.58 55.51 -22.19
N ASP A 171 0.02 55.49 -23.39
CA ASP A 171 0.33 54.27 -24.14
C ASP A 171 1.31 53.36 -23.38
N LYS A 172 2.32 53.95 -22.73
CA LYS A 172 3.27 53.21 -21.90
C LYS A 172 2.60 52.57 -20.67
N ALA A 173 1.75 53.32 -19.96
CA ALA A 173 0.99 52.80 -18.82
C ALA A 173 0.01 51.70 -19.25
N LEU A 174 -0.69 51.88 -20.38
CA LEU A 174 -1.61 50.90 -20.95
C LEU A 174 -0.88 49.60 -21.30
N ASN A 175 0.29 49.68 -21.92
CA ASN A 175 1.09 48.52 -22.26
C ASN A 175 1.63 47.80 -21.01
N ALA A 176 2.08 48.54 -20.00
CA ALA A 176 2.55 47.98 -18.73
C ALA A 176 1.41 47.25 -17.98
N LEU A 177 0.25 47.87 -17.84
CA LEU A 177 -0.92 47.28 -17.17
C LEU A 177 -1.42 46.04 -17.92
N ASN A 178 -1.54 46.10 -19.25
CA ASN A 178 -1.91 44.93 -20.06
C ASN A 178 -0.88 43.80 -19.99
N ALA A 179 0.41 44.11 -19.84
CA ALA A 179 1.44 43.09 -19.64
C ALA A 179 1.33 42.44 -18.25
N ALA A 180 1.07 43.22 -17.20
CA ALA A 180 0.89 42.70 -15.85
C ALA A 180 -0.38 41.83 -15.72
N ILE A 181 -1.50 42.25 -16.30
CA ILE A 181 -2.74 41.44 -16.40
C ILE A 181 -2.45 40.09 -17.08
N LYS A 182 -1.68 40.08 -18.18
CA LYS A 182 -1.28 38.84 -18.89
C LYS A 182 -0.24 38.01 -18.14
N GLY A 183 0.53 38.63 -17.24
CA GLY A 183 1.54 37.99 -16.40
C GLY A 183 0.98 37.33 -15.13
N LEU A 184 -0.32 37.51 -14.85
CA LEU A 184 -1.00 36.90 -13.73
C LEU A 184 -0.87 35.37 -13.78
N THR A 185 -0.27 34.82 -12.73
CA THR A 185 0.00 33.39 -12.58
C THR A 185 -0.91 32.85 -11.50
N LEU A 186 -1.77 31.86 -11.83
CA LEU A 186 -2.66 31.27 -10.84
C LEU A 186 -1.85 30.70 -9.66
N LYS A 187 -2.40 30.85 -8.46
CA LYS A 187 -1.86 30.21 -7.27
C LYS A 187 -1.85 28.70 -7.53
N PRO A 188 -0.74 27.99 -7.29
CA PRO A 188 -0.75 26.54 -7.42
C PRO A 188 -1.83 25.97 -6.49
N GLU A 189 -2.66 25.07 -7.01
CA GLU A 189 -3.62 24.32 -6.19
C GLU A 189 -2.84 23.70 -5.03
N GLN A 190 -3.18 24.11 -3.80
CA GLN A 190 -2.58 23.47 -2.63
C GLN A 190 -3.02 22.00 -2.68
N PRO A 191 -2.09 21.04 -2.51
CA PRO A 191 -2.47 19.63 -2.48
C PRO A 191 -3.49 19.47 -1.36
N VAL A 192 -4.70 19.02 -1.73
CA VAL A 192 -5.75 18.74 -0.76
C VAL A 192 -5.20 17.67 0.17
N VAL A 193 -4.97 18.04 1.44
CA VAL A 193 -4.46 17.10 2.43
C VAL A 193 -5.57 16.10 2.71
N VAL A 194 -5.48 14.95 2.05
CA VAL A 194 -6.43 13.84 2.20
C VAL A 194 -6.37 13.34 3.64
N ASP A 195 -7.55 13.18 4.26
CA ASP A 195 -7.65 12.53 5.57
C ASP A 195 -7.29 11.05 5.42
N LYS A 196 -6.31 10.60 6.22
CA LYS A 196 -5.82 9.22 6.24
C LYS A 196 -6.06 8.53 7.57
N THR A 197 -6.88 9.11 8.45
CA THR A 197 -7.11 8.59 9.81
C THR A 197 -7.56 7.13 9.78
N THR A 198 -8.55 6.81 8.95
CA THR A 198 -9.07 5.44 8.77
C THR A 198 -8.03 4.47 8.19
N LEU A 199 -7.20 4.91 7.24
CA LEU A 199 -6.11 4.10 6.69
C LEU A 199 -5.03 3.81 7.75
N ASN A 200 -4.68 4.80 8.57
CA ASN A 200 -3.71 4.65 9.65
C ASN A 200 -4.22 3.72 10.76
N GLU A 201 -5.49 3.84 11.15
CA GLU A 201 -6.14 2.92 12.10
C GLU A 201 -6.14 1.47 11.58
N ALA A 202 -6.50 1.26 10.31
CA ALA A 202 -6.48 -0.06 9.68
C ALA A 202 -5.06 -0.65 9.61
N ILE A 203 -4.03 0.17 9.33
CA ILE A 203 -2.62 -0.23 9.37
C ILE A 203 -2.20 -0.64 10.79
N GLU A 204 -2.63 0.09 11.83
CA GLU A 204 -2.31 -0.22 13.22
C GLU A 204 -2.92 -1.57 13.63
N GLU A 205 -4.21 -1.80 13.32
CA GLU A 205 -4.89 -3.07 13.58
C GLU A 205 -4.31 -4.23 12.76
N ALA A 206 -3.98 -4.01 11.49
CA ALA A 206 -3.33 -5.01 10.65
C ALA A 206 -1.92 -5.39 11.17
N SER A 207 -1.19 -4.45 11.76
CA SER A 207 0.14 -4.69 12.35
C SER A 207 0.10 -5.50 13.65
N LYS A 208 -1.10 -5.71 14.25
CA LYS A 208 -1.31 -6.53 15.46
C LYS A 208 -1.64 -7.99 15.15
N VAL A 209 -1.89 -8.35 13.89
CA VAL A 209 -2.24 -9.71 13.49
C VAL A 209 -1.01 -10.63 13.61
N ASP A 210 -1.14 -11.74 14.33
CA ASP A 210 -0.09 -12.76 14.44
C ASP A 210 -0.03 -13.58 13.13
N PRO A 211 1.14 -13.76 12.48
CA PRO A 211 1.30 -14.67 11.35
C PRO A 211 1.12 -16.16 11.70
N ALA A 212 1.38 -16.57 12.94
CA ALA A 212 1.54 -17.98 13.31
C ALA A 212 0.34 -18.91 12.96
N PRO A 213 -0.94 -18.50 13.09
CA PRO A 213 -2.07 -19.37 12.76
C PRO A 213 -2.42 -19.38 11.26
N TYR A 214 -1.76 -18.61 10.39
CA TYR A 214 -2.15 -18.45 8.98
C TYR A 214 -1.22 -19.15 7.99
N THR A 215 -1.78 -19.61 6.86
CA THR A 215 -1.01 -20.19 5.76
C THR A 215 -0.13 -19.13 5.10
N GLN A 216 1.13 -19.48 4.80
CA GLN A 216 2.12 -18.57 4.21
C GLN A 216 1.60 -17.84 2.97
N GLU A 217 0.90 -18.55 2.07
CA GLU A 217 0.33 -17.97 0.84
C GLU A 217 -0.68 -16.84 1.13
N SER A 218 -1.58 -17.05 2.11
CA SER A 218 -2.54 -16.01 2.51
C SER A 218 -1.87 -14.86 3.26
N TRP A 219 -0.85 -15.17 4.07
CA TRP A 219 -0.08 -14.19 4.81
C TRP A 219 0.75 -13.28 3.90
N ASP A 220 1.38 -13.81 2.85
CA ASP A 220 2.18 -13.03 1.90
C ASP A 220 1.34 -11.97 1.17
N VAL A 221 0.08 -12.30 0.84
CA VAL A 221 -0.90 -11.35 0.26
C VAL A 221 -1.25 -10.25 1.26
N PHE A 222 -1.53 -10.60 2.52
CA PHE A 222 -1.82 -9.64 3.58
C PHE A 222 -0.63 -8.72 3.89
N ALA A 223 0.58 -9.26 4.01
CA ALA A 223 1.81 -8.49 4.24
C ALA A 223 2.11 -7.53 3.08
N ALA A 224 1.85 -7.93 1.83
CA ALA A 224 2.01 -7.06 0.66
C ALA A 224 0.99 -5.91 0.65
N ALA A 225 -0.26 -6.18 1.03
CA ALA A 225 -1.30 -5.15 1.16
C ALA A 225 -0.96 -4.16 2.29
N LEU A 226 -0.53 -4.64 3.46
CA LEU A 226 -0.11 -3.80 4.59
C LEU A 226 1.07 -2.88 4.22
N LYS A 227 2.07 -3.40 3.53
CA LYS A 227 3.19 -2.60 3.01
C LYS A 227 2.74 -1.52 2.01
N THR A 228 1.77 -1.85 1.16
CA THR A 228 1.19 -0.90 0.19
C THR A 228 0.43 0.22 0.91
N ALA A 229 -0.40 -0.14 1.89
CA ALA A 229 -1.10 0.80 2.76
C ALA A 229 -0.14 1.75 3.49
N GLN A 230 0.92 1.22 4.12
CA GLN A 230 1.97 2.02 4.75
C GLN A 230 2.66 3.00 3.78
N THR A 231 2.89 2.57 2.53
CA THR A 231 3.49 3.44 1.49
C THR A 231 2.55 4.59 1.09
N VAL A 232 1.25 4.31 0.97
CA VAL A 232 0.22 5.33 0.66
C VAL A 232 -0.01 6.28 1.85
N ALA A 233 0.03 5.76 3.08
CA ALA A 233 -0.04 6.57 4.30
C ALA A 233 1.11 7.60 4.36
N ALA A 234 2.35 7.16 4.09
CA ALA A 234 3.54 8.02 4.11
C ALA A 234 3.65 9.03 2.95
N ASN A 235 2.92 8.83 1.84
CA ASN A 235 2.97 9.74 0.68
C ASN A 235 2.09 10.99 0.92
N GLU A 236 2.70 12.12 1.29
CA GLU A 236 2.00 13.40 1.54
C GLU A 236 1.12 13.89 0.36
N GLN A 237 1.41 13.47 -0.88
CA GLN A 237 0.68 13.84 -2.10
C GLN A 237 -0.29 12.75 -2.59
N ALA A 238 -0.61 11.73 -1.78
CA ALA A 238 -1.57 10.69 -2.16
C ALA A 238 -2.99 11.26 -2.30
N ASP A 239 -3.63 11.01 -3.45
CA ASP A 239 -5.04 11.37 -3.67
C ASP A 239 -6.01 10.45 -2.92
N GLN A 240 -7.25 10.93 -2.73
CA GLN A 240 -8.30 10.22 -1.98
C GLN A 240 -8.55 8.82 -2.54
N LYS A 241 -8.59 8.68 -3.88
CA LYS A 241 -8.83 7.41 -4.55
C LYS A 241 -7.74 6.38 -4.26
N THR A 242 -6.49 6.84 -4.12
CA THR A 242 -5.33 6.02 -3.77
C THR A 242 -5.39 5.59 -2.30
N VAL A 243 -5.80 6.48 -1.40
CA VAL A 243 -6.03 6.18 0.03
C VAL A 243 -7.19 5.18 0.20
N ASP A 244 -8.33 5.42 -0.42
CA ASP A 244 -9.51 4.53 -0.39
C ASP A 244 -9.17 3.14 -0.94
N LYS A 245 -8.43 3.07 -2.04
CA LYS A 245 -8.00 1.79 -2.62
C LYS A 245 -7.06 1.05 -1.67
N ALA A 246 -6.09 1.73 -1.07
CA ALA A 246 -5.14 1.11 -0.15
C ALA A 246 -5.83 0.53 1.10
N LEU A 247 -6.85 1.22 1.62
CA LEU A 247 -7.70 0.73 2.71
C LEU A 247 -8.51 -0.51 2.27
N ALA A 248 -9.17 -0.45 1.12
CA ALA A 248 -9.96 -1.56 0.60
C ALA A 248 -9.11 -2.80 0.27
N ASP A 249 -7.92 -2.62 -0.29
CA ASP A 249 -6.96 -3.69 -0.56
C ASP A 249 -6.51 -4.37 0.76
N LEU A 250 -6.23 -3.58 1.80
CA LEU A 250 -5.81 -4.07 3.12
C LEU A 250 -6.90 -4.89 3.81
N GLU A 251 -8.13 -4.37 3.88
CA GLU A 251 -9.27 -5.09 4.47
C GLU A 251 -9.62 -6.35 3.66
N THR A 252 -9.54 -6.30 2.33
CA THR A 252 -9.74 -7.48 1.48
C THR A 252 -8.67 -8.55 1.76
N ALA A 253 -7.41 -8.17 1.90
CA ALA A 253 -6.33 -9.10 2.18
C ALA A 253 -6.41 -9.67 3.61
N LYS A 254 -6.86 -8.87 4.59
CA LYS A 254 -7.13 -9.30 5.97
C LYS A 254 -8.26 -10.32 6.02
N ALA A 255 -9.36 -10.08 5.30
CA ALA A 255 -10.46 -11.04 5.14
C ALA A 255 -10.07 -12.28 4.31
N GLY A 256 -9.01 -12.20 3.51
CA GLY A 256 -8.44 -13.29 2.71
C GLY A 256 -7.45 -14.19 3.46
N LEU A 257 -7.13 -13.90 4.73
CA LEU A 257 -6.30 -14.75 5.57
C LEU A 257 -6.94 -16.13 5.75
N LYS A 258 -6.15 -17.19 5.56
CA LYS A 258 -6.58 -18.59 5.70
C LYS A 258 -5.80 -19.23 6.82
N GLU A 259 -6.49 -19.69 7.85
CA GLU A 259 -5.87 -20.41 8.96
C GLU A 259 -5.20 -21.71 8.48
N ILE A 260 -4.11 -22.08 9.12
CA ILE A 260 -3.50 -23.40 8.96
C ILE A 260 -4.49 -24.41 9.53
N GLU A 261 -5.02 -25.28 8.68
CA GLU A 261 -5.82 -26.41 9.12
C GLU A 261 -5.00 -27.26 10.10
N THR A 262 -5.30 -27.15 11.38
CA THR A 262 -4.68 -28.00 12.39
C THR A 262 -5.21 -29.42 12.18
N PRO A 263 -4.34 -30.42 11.96
CA PRO A 263 -4.80 -31.79 11.92
C PRO A 263 -5.40 -32.13 13.28
N VAL A 264 -6.69 -32.48 13.29
CA VAL A 264 -7.37 -32.93 14.50
C VAL A 264 -6.62 -34.14 15.02
N VAL A 265 -5.93 -33.99 16.15
CA VAL A 265 -5.19 -35.08 16.78
C VAL A 265 -6.22 -36.03 17.39
N VAL A 266 -6.64 -37.02 16.61
CA VAL A 266 -7.56 -38.08 17.04
C VAL A 266 -6.96 -38.87 18.20
N ASP A 267 -7.78 -39.24 19.18
CA ASP A 267 -7.30 -39.97 20.35
C ASP A 267 -7.09 -41.45 19.98
N LYS A 268 -5.82 -41.88 19.99
CA LYS A 268 -5.40 -43.25 19.67
C LYS A 268 -5.06 -44.08 20.91
N THR A 269 -5.38 -43.59 22.12
CA THR A 269 -4.98 -44.23 23.38
C THR A 269 -5.50 -45.67 23.49
N ASP A 270 -6.78 -45.89 23.22
CA ASP A 270 -7.41 -47.23 23.30
C ASP A 270 -6.90 -48.18 22.19
N LEU A 271 -6.65 -47.65 20.98
CA LEU A 271 -6.07 -48.41 19.87
C LEU A 271 -4.67 -48.93 20.22
N ASN A 272 -3.82 -48.05 20.76
CA ASN A 272 -2.46 -48.40 21.18
C ASN A 272 -2.49 -49.42 22.34
N ALA A 273 -3.36 -49.25 23.33
CA ALA A 273 -3.54 -50.19 24.43
C ALA A 273 -4.00 -51.59 23.93
N ALA A 274 -4.89 -51.63 22.95
CA ALA A 274 -5.32 -52.89 22.31
C ALA A 274 -4.18 -53.57 21.55
N ILE A 275 -3.35 -52.81 20.82
CA ILE A 275 -2.15 -53.32 20.13
C ILE A 275 -1.13 -53.89 21.13
N GLU A 276 -0.88 -53.20 22.25
CA GLU A 276 0.01 -53.70 23.31
C GLU A 276 -0.53 -54.96 24.00
N ALA A 277 -1.84 -55.07 24.20
CA ALA A 277 -2.48 -56.26 24.74
C ALA A 277 -2.37 -57.44 23.77
N ALA A 278 -2.61 -57.18 22.48
CA ALA A 278 -2.48 -58.16 21.40
C ALA A 278 -1.04 -58.70 21.27
N GLY A 279 -0.03 -57.84 21.40
CA GLY A 279 1.40 -58.21 21.35
C GLY A 279 1.89 -59.11 22.49
N LYS A 280 1.06 -59.39 23.51
CA LYS A 280 1.37 -60.31 24.63
C LYS A 280 0.88 -61.74 24.37
N LEU A 281 0.16 -61.98 23.27
CA LEU A 281 -0.35 -63.30 22.91
C LEU A 281 0.66 -64.09 22.08
N ASN A 282 0.70 -65.41 22.25
CA ASN A 282 1.59 -66.31 21.54
C ASN A 282 0.81 -67.14 20.51
N GLU A 283 1.25 -67.15 19.25
CA GLU A 283 0.59 -67.82 18.13
C GLU A 283 0.35 -69.32 18.40
N ALA A 284 1.31 -69.99 19.02
CA ALA A 284 1.26 -71.44 19.27
C ALA A 284 0.17 -71.86 20.27
N ASP A 285 -0.41 -70.93 21.04
CA ASP A 285 -1.47 -71.24 22.02
C ASP A 285 -2.87 -71.35 21.37
N TYR A 286 -2.99 -70.99 20.08
CA TYR A 286 -4.26 -70.83 19.36
C TYR A 286 -4.33 -71.62 18.05
N THR A 287 -5.54 -71.87 17.52
CA THR A 287 -5.66 -72.55 16.22
C THR A 287 -5.24 -71.61 15.08
N PRO A 288 -4.56 -72.12 14.02
CA PRO A 288 -4.09 -71.30 12.90
C PRO A 288 -5.17 -70.44 12.24
N GLU A 289 -6.40 -70.96 12.15
CA GLU A 289 -7.54 -70.27 11.53
C GLU A 289 -7.97 -69.06 12.37
N SER A 290 -8.03 -69.21 13.69
CA SER A 290 -8.41 -68.12 14.59
C SER A 290 -7.30 -67.07 14.71
N TRP A 291 -6.04 -67.52 14.75
CA TRP A 291 -4.88 -66.62 14.77
C TRP A 291 -4.76 -65.79 13.50
N LYS A 292 -5.02 -66.39 12.31
CA LYS A 292 -4.98 -65.66 11.03
C LYS A 292 -5.94 -64.46 11.00
N VAL A 293 -7.13 -64.59 11.58
CA VAL A 293 -8.11 -63.48 11.65
C VAL A 293 -7.63 -62.39 12.61
N PHE A 294 -7.10 -62.79 13.77
CA PHE A 294 -6.51 -61.88 14.76
C PHE A 294 -5.29 -61.11 14.21
N ALA A 295 -4.35 -61.79 13.57
CA ALA A 295 -3.17 -61.18 12.95
C ALA A 295 -3.55 -60.17 11.85
N ALA A 296 -4.59 -60.45 11.06
CA ALA A 296 -5.09 -59.50 10.07
C ALA A 296 -5.70 -58.23 10.71
N ALA A 297 -6.42 -58.37 11.82
CA ALA A 297 -6.96 -57.22 12.57
C ALA A 297 -5.83 -56.41 13.24
N LEU A 298 -4.82 -57.08 13.81
CA LEU A 298 -3.65 -56.44 14.42
C LEU A 298 -2.82 -55.64 13.40
N ASN A 299 -2.67 -56.15 12.18
CA ASN A 299 -1.98 -55.41 11.12
C ASN A 299 -2.73 -54.11 10.75
N LYS A 300 -4.05 -54.18 10.54
CA LYS A 300 -4.88 -52.98 10.29
C LYS A 300 -4.83 -51.97 11.43
N ALA A 301 -4.89 -52.44 12.68
CA ALA A 301 -4.74 -51.58 13.85
C ALA A 301 -3.39 -50.85 13.85
N ASN A 302 -2.30 -51.55 13.52
CA ASN A 302 -0.96 -50.96 13.38
C ASN A 302 -0.82 -49.99 12.19
N GLU A 303 -1.62 -50.11 11.15
CA GLU A 303 -1.66 -49.15 10.02
C GLU A 303 -2.36 -47.86 10.47
N VAL A 304 -3.56 -47.96 11.04
CA VAL A 304 -4.34 -46.81 11.55
C VAL A 304 -3.61 -46.09 12.69
N ALA A 305 -2.90 -46.81 13.55
CA ALA A 305 -2.07 -46.21 14.60
C ALA A 305 -0.99 -45.26 14.04
N LYS A 306 -0.40 -45.61 12.88
CA LYS A 306 0.69 -44.84 12.22
C LYS A 306 0.20 -43.76 11.26
N ASP A 307 -1.07 -43.74 10.87
CA ASP A 307 -1.60 -42.73 9.96
C ASP A 307 -1.96 -41.44 10.71
N ASP A 308 -1.13 -40.41 10.56
CA ASP A 308 -1.35 -39.07 11.12
C ASP A 308 -2.62 -38.37 10.59
N LYS A 309 -3.30 -38.93 9.57
CA LYS A 309 -4.58 -38.44 9.04
C LYS A 309 -5.77 -39.39 9.31
N ALA A 310 -5.62 -40.41 10.14
CA ALA A 310 -6.73 -41.29 10.51
C ALA A 310 -7.89 -40.48 11.12
N SER A 311 -9.13 -40.76 10.71
CA SER A 311 -10.32 -40.21 11.37
C SER A 311 -10.59 -40.95 12.69
N GLN A 312 -11.36 -40.34 13.60
CA GLN A 312 -11.75 -41.00 14.84
C GLN A 312 -12.54 -42.28 14.55
N ASP A 313 -13.45 -42.27 13.57
CA ASP A 313 -14.18 -43.47 13.13
C ASP A 313 -13.23 -44.61 12.71
N ALA A 314 -12.13 -44.31 12.02
CA ALA A 314 -11.15 -45.32 11.61
C ALA A 314 -10.37 -45.89 12.82
N VAL A 315 -10.05 -45.04 13.80
CA VAL A 315 -9.41 -45.46 15.07
C VAL A 315 -10.36 -46.35 15.88
N ASP A 316 -11.63 -45.96 15.99
CA ASP A 316 -12.67 -46.69 16.72
C ASP A 316 -12.99 -48.03 16.05
N GLU A 317 -13.13 -48.07 14.72
CA GLU A 317 -13.34 -49.30 13.95
C GLU A 317 -12.15 -50.26 14.10
N ALA A 318 -10.91 -49.77 13.97
CA ALA A 318 -9.72 -50.58 14.13
C ALA A 318 -9.58 -51.15 15.55
N THR A 319 -9.86 -50.33 16.56
CA THR A 319 -9.87 -50.73 17.98
C THR A 319 -10.90 -51.82 18.24
N LYS A 320 -12.12 -51.64 17.72
CA LYS A 320 -13.20 -52.63 17.83
C LYS A 320 -12.85 -53.93 17.11
N ALA A 321 -12.34 -53.85 15.88
CA ALA A 321 -11.99 -55.02 15.07
C ALA A 321 -10.89 -55.87 15.72
N LEU A 322 -9.85 -55.24 16.29
CA LEU A 322 -8.80 -55.94 17.02
C LEU A 322 -9.35 -56.63 18.28
N ASN A 323 -10.13 -55.91 19.09
CA ASN A 323 -10.74 -56.46 20.31
C ASN A 323 -11.70 -57.63 20.01
N ASP A 324 -12.49 -57.55 18.94
CA ASP A 324 -13.42 -58.64 18.57
C ASP A 324 -12.68 -59.85 17.98
N ALA A 325 -11.62 -59.63 17.20
CA ALA A 325 -10.77 -60.72 16.72
C ALA A 325 -10.00 -61.41 17.86
N GLN A 326 -9.56 -60.66 18.87
CA GLN A 326 -8.94 -61.20 20.08
C GLN A 326 -9.91 -62.08 20.90
N LYS A 327 -11.18 -61.67 21.02
CA LYS A 327 -12.24 -62.49 21.66
C LYS A 327 -12.58 -63.75 20.84
N ALA A 328 -12.37 -63.72 19.53
CA ALA A 328 -12.66 -64.84 18.62
C ALA A 328 -11.53 -65.89 18.55
N LEU A 329 -10.39 -65.66 19.22
CA LEU A 329 -9.29 -66.61 19.31
C LEU A 329 -9.74 -67.92 19.97
N LYS A 330 -9.38 -69.05 19.35
CA LYS A 330 -9.66 -70.40 19.85
C LYS A 330 -8.36 -71.06 20.24
N LYS A 331 -8.29 -71.63 21.45
CA LYS A 331 -7.07 -72.32 21.91
C LYS A 331 -6.77 -73.54 21.02
N ALA A 332 -5.49 -73.81 20.79
CA ALA A 332 -5.06 -75.07 20.20
C ALA A 332 -5.42 -76.23 21.14
N GLU A 333 -5.89 -77.35 20.58
CA GLU A 333 -6.11 -78.57 21.35
C GLU A 333 -4.76 -79.16 21.76
N GLN A 334 -4.54 -79.33 23.07
CA GLN A 334 -3.34 -80.00 23.57
C GLN A 334 -3.50 -81.52 23.41
N PRO A 335 -2.44 -82.26 23.03
CA PRO A 335 -2.48 -83.71 23.00
C PRO A 335 -2.76 -84.25 24.41
N VAL A 336 -3.76 -85.12 24.53
CA VAL A 336 -4.08 -85.79 25.79
C VAL A 336 -2.92 -86.73 26.14
N VAL A 337 -2.15 -86.38 27.17
CA VAL A 337 -1.09 -87.24 27.70
C VAL A 337 -1.76 -88.40 28.45
N VAL A 338 -1.74 -89.58 27.85
CA VAL A 338 -2.29 -90.81 28.42
C VAL A 338 -1.36 -91.36 29.50
N ASP A 339 -1.90 -91.71 30.68
CA ASP A 339 -1.10 -92.23 31.80
C ASP A 339 -0.75 -93.70 31.55
N LYS A 340 0.56 -93.96 31.44
CA LYS A 340 1.13 -95.30 31.20
C LYS A 340 1.85 -95.90 32.40
N THR A 341 1.83 -95.25 33.56
CA THR A 341 2.66 -95.62 34.72
C THR A 341 2.39 -97.06 35.18
N LYS A 342 1.11 -97.48 35.22
CA LYS A 342 0.73 -98.85 35.60
C LYS A 342 1.19 -99.92 34.59
N LEU A 343 1.15 -99.60 33.30
CA LEU A 343 1.62 -100.50 32.24
C LEU A 343 3.13 -100.68 32.34
N GLU A 344 3.87 -99.62 32.65
CA GLU A 344 5.31 -99.66 32.90
C GLU A 344 5.66 -100.52 34.12
N GLU A 345 4.98 -100.33 35.26
CA GLU A 345 5.15 -101.17 36.46
C GLU A 345 4.88 -102.66 36.18
N ALA A 346 3.82 -102.96 35.41
CA ALA A 346 3.47 -104.32 35.01
C ALA A 346 4.55 -104.96 34.10
N ILE A 347 5.13 -104.18 33.18
CA ILE A 347 6.25 -104.60 32.32
C ILE A 347 7.50 -104.88 33.15
N GLN A 348 7.90 -103.97 34.05
CA GLN A 348 9.07 -104.17 34.91
C GLN A 348 8.93 -105.43 35.78
N LYS A 349 7.73 -105.66 36.35
CA LYS A 349 7.43 -106.86 37.14
C LYS A 349 7.48 -108.14 36.29
N ALA A 350 7.02 -108.09 35.05
CA ALA A 350 7.10 -109.19 34.10
C ALA A 350 8.55 -109.55 33.76
N GLU A 351 9.38 -108.54 33.46
CA GLU A 351 10.79 -108.74 33.10
C GLU A 351 11.65 -109.37 34.21
N GLY A 352 11.23 -109.25 35.47
CA GLY A 352 11.89 -109.91 36.61
C GLY A 352 11.68 -111.44 36.68
N LEU A 353 10.75 -112.00 35.89
CA LEU A 353 10.45 -113.43 35.87
C LEU A 353 11.47 -114.20 35.00
N LYS A 354 11.67 -115.49 35.31
CA LYS A 354 12.71 -116.31 34.67
C LYS A 354 12.11 -117.56 34.04
N GLU A 355 12.37 -117.75 32.75
CA GLU A 355 11.84 -118.84 31.92
C GLU A 355 11.93 -120.22 32.57
N LYS A 356 13.11 -120.55 33.11
CA LYS A 356 13.41 -121.83 33.77
C LYS A 356 12.53 -122.17 34.98
N ASP A 357 11.84 -121.19 35.55
CA ASP A 357 10.99 -121.38 36.74
C ASP A 357 9.55 -121.77 36.35
N TYR A 358 9.24 -121.84 35.05
CA TYR A 358 7.91 -122.08 34.49
C TYR A 358 7.91 -123.11 33.34
N THR A 359 6.71 -123.60 32.97
CA THR A 359 6.55 -124.49 31.81
C THR A 359 6.62 -123.71 30.50
N ALA A 360 7.25 -124.29 29.47
CA ALA A 360 7.40 -123.66 28.16
C ALA A 360 6.08 -123.13 27.57
N LYS A 361 4.99 -123.90 27.67
CA LYS A 361 3.66 -123.49 27.16
C LYS A 361 3.09 -122.26 27.89
N SER A 362 3.25 -122.17 29.21
CA SER A 362 2.80 -120.98 29.95
C SER A 362 3.74 -119.78 29.73
N TRP A 363 5.03 -120.04 29.51
CA TRP A 363 6.03 -119.02 29.26
C TRP A 363 5.85 -118.35 27.88
N GLU A 364 5.57 -119.13 26.83
CA GLU A 364 5.30 -118.62 25.48
C GLU A 364 4.13 -117.62 25.46
N ALA A 365 3.02 -117.97 26.13
CA ALA A 365 1.85 -117.08 26.25
C ALA A 365 2.17 -115.79 27.02
N PHE A 366 3.00 -115.89 28.07
CA PHE A 366 3.48 -114.75 28.84
C PHE A 366 4.41 -113.84 28.03
N VAL A 367 5.38 -114.39 27.29
CA VAL A 367 6.28 -113.62 26.42
C VAL A 367 5.51 -112.87 25.35
N LYS A 368 4.45 -113.48 24.78
CA LYS A 368 3.56 -112.77 23.84
C LYS A 368 2.90 -111.56 24.51
N ALA A 369 2.27 -111.73 25.67
CA ALA A 369 1.60 -110.65 26.37
C ALA A 369 2.56 -109.52 26.81
N LEU A 370 3.81 -109.86 27.17
CA LEU A 370 4.85 -108.88 27.49
C LEU A 370 5.28 -108.06 26.26
N ASN A 371 5.39 -108.68 25.09
CA ASN A 371 5.71 -107.98 23.85
C ASN A 371 4.54 -107.09 23.38
N ASP A 372 3.30 -107.58 23.47
CA ASP A 372 2.09 -106.80 23.17
C ASP A 372 2.02 -105.56 24.10
N ALA A 373 2.29 -105.72 25.40
CA ALA A 373 2.33 -104.64 26.38
C ALA A 373 3.41 -103.59 26.07
N LYS A 374 4.63 -104.03 25.74
CA LYS A 374 5.73 -103.13 25.35
C LYS A 374 5.42 -102.32 24.09
N ALA A 375 4.72 -102.91 23.11
CA ALA A 375 4.28 -102.20 21.92
C ALA A 375 3.36 -101.02 22.29
N ILE A 376 2.35 -101.25 23.14
CA ILE A 376 1.45 -100.20 23.63
C ILE A 376 2.18 -99.15 24.49
N GLN A 377 3.16 -99.55 25.31
CA GLN A 377 3.99 -98.60 26.06
C GLN A 377 4.69 -97.61 25.12
N SER A 378 5.25 -98.09 24.00
CA SER A 378 5.98 -97.28 23.01
C SER A 378 5.11 -96.45 22.05
N LYS A 379 3.83 -96.80 21.88
CA LYS A 379 2.89 -96.17 20.94
C LYS A 379 2.51 -94.75 21.39
N GLN A 380 2.88 -93.71 20.62
CA GLN A 380 2.65 -92.30 21.01
C GLN A 380 1.16 -91.91 21.07
N ASP A 381 0.31 -92.54 20.27
CA ASP A 381 -1.14 -92.32 20.13
C ASP A 381 -1.97 -93.44 20.79
N ALA A 382 -1.40 -94.15 21.78
CA ALA A 382 -2.13 -95.17 22.53
C ALA A 382 -3.31 -94.53 23.28
N SER A 383 -4.52 -95.08 23.14
CA SER A 383 -5.65 -94.64 23.96
C SER A 383 -5.48 -95.11 25.42
N GLN A 384 -6.13 -94.47 26.40
CA GLN A 384 -6.14 -94.98 27.77
C GLN A 384 -6.70 -96.40 27.85
N GLN A 385 -7.67 -96.74 26.98
CA GLN A 385 -8.21 -98.09 26.86
C GLN A 385 -7.14 -99.07 26.34
N ASP A 386 -6.34 -98.70 25.33
CA ASP A 386 -5.23 -99.53 24.82
C ASP A 386 -4.26 -99.88 25.96
N VAL A 387 -3.91 -98.87 26.78
CA VAL A 387 -2.97 -98.98 27.90
C VAL A 387 -3.52 -99.85 29.02
N ASP A 388 -4.78 -99.63 29.41
CA ASP A 388 -5.46 -100.39 30.46
C ASP A 388 -5.68 -101.86 30.04
N GLU A 389 -6.05 -102.11 28.78
CA GLU A 389 -6.19 -103.46 28.22
C GLU A 389 -4.85 -104.20 28.16
N ALA A 390 -3.78 -103.53 27.71
CA ALA A 390 -2.43 -104.09 27.69
C ALA A 390 -1.93 -104.46 29.10
N CYS A 391 -2.14 -103.58 30.09
CA CYS A 391 -1.76 -103.81 31.48
C CYS A 391 -2.48 -105.04 32.04
N LYS A 392 -3.80 -105.11 31.82
CA LYS A 392 -4.65 -106.23 32.24
C LYS A 392 -4.28 -107.55 31.55
N ALA A 393 -3.95 -107.52 30.27
CA ALA A 393 -3.51 -108.69 29.51
C ALA A 393 -2.19 -109.26 30.07
N LEU A 394 -1.20 -108.40 30.31
CA LEU A 394 0.08 -108.79 30.89
C LEU A 394 -0.07 -109.35 32.31
N GLU A 395 -0.83 -108.68 33.18
CA GLU A 395 -1.12 -109.20 34.53
C GLU A 395 -1.77 -110.59 34.51
N ASN A 396 -2.72 -110.81 33.59
CA ASN A 396 -3.40 -112.10 33.47
C ASN A 396 -2.46 -113.19 32.97
N ALA A 397 -1.55 -112.87 32.03
CA ALA A 397 -0.54 -113.80 31.58
C ALA A 397 0.46 -114.18 32.69
N ILE A 398 0.87 -113.22 33.53
CA ILE A 398 1.66 -113.48 34.75
C ILE A 398 0.91 -114.44 35.70
N LYS A 399 -0.39 -114.22 35.93
CA LYS A 399 -1.24 -115.08 36.79
C LYS A 399 -1.42 -116.49 36.24
N GLN A 400 -1.27 -116.69 34.92
CA GLN A 400 -1.41 -117.99 34.24
C GLN A 400 -0.08 -118.75 34.09
N LEU A 401 1.03 -118.23 34.61
CA LEU A 401 2.32 -118.93 34.60
C LEU A 401 2.29 -120.18 35.51
N VAL A 402 2.66 -121.34 34.94
CA VAL A 402 2.64 -122.64 35.61
C VAL A 402 4.06 -123.10 35.89
N LYS A 403 4.36 -123.56 37.11
CA LYS A 403 5.69 -124.10 37.48
C LYS A 403 5.86 -125.54 36.96
N PRO A 404 7.08 -125.97 36.59
CA PRO A 404 7.34 -127.38 36.25
C PRO A 404 7.11 -128.29 37.47
N ALA A 405 6.55 -129.47 37.25
CA ALA A 405 6.26 -130.43 38.32
C ALA A 405 7.55 -130.98 38.95
N THR A 406 7.65 -130.88 40.28
CA THR A 406 8.74 -131.49 41.06
C THR A 406 8.63 -133.01 41.06
N GLY A 407 9.68 -133.71 40.61
CA GLY A 407 9.60 -135.10 40.19
C GLY A 407 9.39 -136.17 41.28
N GLY A 408 8.76 -137.28 40.86
CA GLY A 408 8.65 -138.56 41.57
C GLY A 408 8.71 -139.71 40.57
N SER A 409 9.27 -140.85 40.96
CA SER A 409 9.77 -141.92 40.06
C SER A 409 8.80 -143.10 39.84
N THR A 410 9.19 -144.02 38.95
CA THR A 410 8.55 -145.32 38.57
C THR A 410 7.31 -145.24 37.64
N GLY A 411 7.08 -146.12 36.66
CA GLY A 411 7.95 -147.17 36.08
C GLY A 411 7.23 -148.06 35.03
N THR A 412 7.87 -148.25 33.87
CA THR A 412 7.84 -149.45 32.97
C THR A 412 6.53 -150.03 32.38
N SER A 413 6.47 -150.12 31.03
CA SER A 413 6.12 -151.29 30.19
C SER A 413 4.92 -151.22 29.21
N GLY A 414 5.09 -151.86 28.03
CA GLY A 414 4.03 -152.28 27.09
C GLY A 414 3.51 -151.20 26.12
N SER A 415 3.87 -151.09 24.83
CA SER A 415 4.00 -152.03 23.70
C SER A 415 2.80 -151.97 22.72
N ASN A 416 3.14 -151.85 21.43
CA ASN A 416 2.40 -152.21 20.22
C ASN A 416 1.21 -151.36 19.65
N SER A 417 1.50 -150.77 18.47
CA SER A 417 0.87 -151.09 17.16
C SER A 417 -0.33 -150.30 16.62
N SER A 418 -0.22 -150.02 15.31
CA SER A 418 -1.27 -149.94 14.26
C SER A 418 -2.07 -148.65 14.02
N GLY A 419 -2.17 -148.28 12.72
CA GLY A 419 -3.27 -147.52 12.10
C GLY A 419 -2.95 -146.05 11.77
N THR A 420 -2.70 -145.66 10.50
CA THR A 420 -3.70 -145.24 9.47
C THR A 420 -4.55 -144.04 9.90
N THR A 421 -4.70 -142.93 9.15
CA THR A 421 -4.60 -142.68 7.68
C THR A 421 -4.47 -141.15 7.43
N SER A 422 -3.77 -140.66 6.39
CA SER A 422 -4.35 -140.17 5.11
C SER A 422 -5.58 -139.24 5.27
N THR A 423 -5.71 -138.04 4.70
CA THR A 423 -4.94 -137.20 3.73
C THR A 423 -5.33 -135.71 3.95
N ARG A 424 -5.03 -134.64 3.16
CA ARG A 424 -4.45 -134.42 1.82
C ARG A 424 -3.81 -133.01 1.73
N ARG A 425 -2.95 -132.78 0.73
CA ARG A 425 -2.68 -131.46 0.08
C ARG A 425 -3.40 -131.45 -1.30
N PRO A 426 -3.57 -130.36 -2.07
CA PRO A 426 -2.50 -129.50 -2.63
C PRO A 426 -2.65 -128.01 -2.24
N SER A 427 -1.62 -127.16 -2.20
CA SER A 427 -0.67 -126.69 -3.26
C SER A 427 -1.30 -125.72 -4.29
N ALA A 428 -0.63 -124.67 -4.78
CA ALA A 428 0.61 -123.96 -4.37
C ALA A 428 0.86 -122.75 -5.31
N SER A 429 1.92 -121.97 -4.99
CA SER A 429 2.75 -121.19 -5.94
C SER A 429 2.15 -119.87 -6.47
N THR A 430 2.90 -118.79 -6.74
CA THR A 430 4.36 -118.55 -6.86
C THR A 430 4.63 -117.10 -6.34
N ALA A 431 5.61 -116.77 -5.48
CA ALA A 431 7.04 -116.48 -5.75
C ALA A 431 7.30 -115.50 -6.95
N ALA A 432 8.27 -114.58 -6.98
CA ALA A 432 9.31 -114.13 -6.02
C ALA A 432 9.73 -112.67 -6.40
N ALA A 433 10.04 -111.75 -5.47
CA ALA A 433 11.38 -111.38 -4.94
C ALA A 433 12.32 -110.53 -5.84
N THR A 434 13.23 -109.78 -5.19
CA THR A 434 14.34 -108.91 -5.73
C THR A 434 13.94 -107.48 -6.14
N GLY A 435 14.65 -106.38 -5.77
CA GLY A 435 15.74 -106.21 -4.79
C GLY A 435 16.41 -104.81 -4.80
N MET A 436 16.80 -104.31 -3.62
CA MET A 436 17.84 -103.30 -3.27
C MET A 436 17.95 -101.89 -3.93
N THR A 437 17.75 -100.87 -3.07
CA THR A 437 18.74 -99.84 -2.65
C THR A 437 19.38 -98.84 -3.64
N GLN A 438 19.03 -97.54 -3.51
CA GLN A 438 19.93 -96.39 -3.17
C GLN A 438 19.10 -95.07 -3.12
N MET A 439 19.05 -94.32 -2.00
CA MET A 439 19.95 -93.25 -1.48
C MET A 439 19.39 -91.82 -1.66
N PHE A 440 19.38 -91.07 -0.55
CA PHE A 440 19.38 -89.61 -0.36
C PHE A 440 18.44 -88.66 -1.16
N ALA A 441 17.62 -87.92 -0.40
CA ALA A 441 17.30 -86.52 -0.69
C ALA A 441 17.22 -85.71 0.63
N THR A 442 18.08 -84.70 0.76
CA THR A 442 18.14 -83.71 1.86
C THR A 442 17.02 -82.68 1.71
N ALA A 443 16.27 -82.31 2.74
CA ALA A 443 16.60 -81.28 3.74
C ALA A 443 16.97 -79.89 3.17
N GLY A 444 16.20 -78.87 3.58
CA GLY A 444 16.67 -77.48 3.77
C GLY A 444 16.70 -76.55 2.54
N ALA A 445 15.67 -75.73 2.38
CA ALA A 445 15.68 -74.55 1.50
C ALA A 445 15.02 -73.33 2.19
N SER A 446 15.60 -72.88 3.31
CA SER A 446 15.28 -71.58 3.91
C SER A 446 16.24 -70.52 3.36
N LEU A 447 15.69 -69.50 2.71
CA LEU A 447 16.46 -68.47 2.02
C LEU A 447 17.28 -67.58 2.97
N LEU A 448 18.51 -67.29 2.57
CA LEU A 448 19.39 -66.29 3.18
C LEU A 448 18.85 -64.88 2.93
N GLY A 449 18.50 -64.16 4.00
CA GLY A 449 18.34 -62.71 4.00
C GLY A 449 19.61 -62.04 4.49
N ILE A 450 20.46 -61.56 3.57
CA ILE A 450 21.71 -60.85 3.91
C ILE A 450 21.43 -59.38 4.26
N LEU A 451 22.25 -58.83 5.16
CA LEU A 451 22.28 -57.44 5.61
C LEU A 451 22.22 -56.41 4.47
N ALA A 452 21.50 -55.30 4.73
CA ALA A 452 21.92 -53.98 4.27
C ALA A 452 21.65 -52.93 5.36
N ILE A 453 22.71 -52.25 5.79
CA ILE A 453 22.70 -51.15 6.76
C ILE A 453 22.54 -49.83 6.01
N LEU A 454 21.78 -48.87 6.54
CA LEU A 454 22.19 -47.46 6.46
C LEU A 454 21.51 -46.56 7.50
N LYS A 455 22.24 -46.32 8.59
CA LYS A 455 21.96 -45.27 9.58
C LYS A 455 23.01 -44.17 9.39
N LYS A 456 22.65 -43.02 8.79
CA LYS A 456 23.55 -41.85 8.78
C LYS A 456 22.82 -40.55 9.11
N LYS A 457 22.93 -40.19 10.39
CA LYS A 457 22.64 -38.88 10.97
C LYS A 457 23.82 -37.94 10.68
N TYR A 458 23.61 -36.78 10.08
CA TYR A 458 24.53 -35.64 10.19
C TYR A 458 23.78 -34.31 10.11
N ARG A 459 24.15 -33.38 10.99
CA ARG A 459 23.65 -31.99 11.02
C ARG A 459 24.45 -31.13 10.04
N LYS A 460 23.80 -30.15 9.43
CA LYS A 460 24.08 -28.73 9.75
C LYS A 460 22.86 -27.88 9.45
#